data_AF-A0A3D2EUK7-F1
#
_entry.id   AF-A0A3D2EUK7-F1
#
_cell.length_a   1.000
_cell.length_b   1.000
_cell.length_c   1.000
_cell.angle_alpha   90.00
_cell.angle_beta   90.00
_cell.angle_gamma   90.00
#
_symmetry.space_group_name_H-M   'P 1'
#
loop_
_entity.id
_entity.type
_entity.pdbx_description
1 polymer ?
#
loop_
_entity_poly.entity_id
_entity_poly.type
_entity_poly.pdbx_seq_one_letter_code
_entity_poly.pdbx_strand_id
1 'polypeptide(L)' 'MALQEHYDTKIHGRTSEWDQALASLPVANFEHIDLSQERVTIPLPSEWQLDKQALKQNLMAFKPWRKGPWH' A
#
# COMPACT_ATOMS: atom_id res chain seq x y z
N MET A 1 13.98 -3.80 -20.63
CA MET A 1 12.96 -2.90 -21.21
C MET A 1 11.55 -3.50 -21.22
N ALA A 2 11.37 -4.83 -21.20
CA ALA A 2 10.06 -5.47 -21.19
C ALA A 2 9.08 -5.03 -20.08
N LEU A 3 9.57 -4.59 -18.91
CA LEU A 3 8.70 -4.08 -17.82
C LEU A 3 8.07 -2.73 -18.18
N GLN A 4 8.85 -1.81 -18.75
CA GLN A 4 8.39 -0.47 -19.13
C GLN A 4 7.32 -0.56 -20.23
N GLU A 5 7.60 -1.35 -21.27
CA GLU A 5 6.67 -1.59 -22.37
C GLU A 5 5.34 -2.20 -21.89
N HIS A 6 5.37 -3.05 -20.86
CA HIS A 6 4.15 -3.62 -20.28
C HIS A 6 3.26 -2.58 -19.58
N TYR A 7 3.87 -1.64 -18.85
CA TYR A 7 3.16 -0.57 -18.17
C TYR A 7 2.59 0.44 -19.18
N ASP A 8 3.36 0.80 -20.20
CA ASP A 8 2.95 1.78 -21.21
C ASP A 8 1.82 1.25 -22.11
N THR A 9 1.79 -0.07 -22.37
CA THR A 9 0.78 -0.70 -23.23
C THR A 9 -0.51 -1.12 -22.50
N LYS A 10 -0.45 -1.31 -21.17
CA LYS A 10 -1.62 -1.70 -20.35
C LYS A 10 -2.10 -0.55 -19.47
N ILE A 11 -2.60 0.50 -20.11
CA ILE A 11 -3.33 1.56 -19.41
C ILE A 11 -4.66 0.97 -18.94
N HIS A 12 -4.72 0.59 -17.66
CA HIS A 12 -5.94 0.12 -17.03
C HIS A 12 -6.82 1.33 -16.70
N GLY A 13 -8.14 1.24 -16.89
CA GLY A 13 -9.05 2.39 -16.71
C GLY A 13 -9.10 2.99 -15.30
N ARG A 14 -8.44 2.38 -14.31
CA ARG A 14 -8.34 2.87 -12.92
C ARG A 14 -6.89 3.11 -12.47
N THR A 15 -5.91 2.98 -13.38
CA THR A 15 -4.49 3.15 -13.05
C THR A 15 -4.25 4.50 -12.39
N SER A 16 -4.80 5.59 -12.94
CA SER A 16 -4.63 6.94 -12.38
C SER A 16 -5.19 7.09 -10.96
N GLU A 17 -6.34 6.47 -10.65
CA GLU A 17 -6.92 6.50 -9.29
C GLU A 17 -6.02 5.76 -8.30
N TRP A 18 -5.49 4.60 -8.71
CA TRP A 18 -4.61 3.79 -7.87
C TRP A 18 -3.25 4.42 -7.67
N ASP A 19 -2.68 5.05 -8.71
CA ASP A 19 -1.42 5.78 -8.61
C ASP A 19 -1.55 6.99 -7.68
N GLN A 20 -2.66 7.73 -7.77
CA GLN A 20 -2.93 8.84 -6.86
C GLN A 20 -3.12 8.37 -5.40
N ALA A 21 -3.86 7.28 -5.19
CA ALA A 21 -4.01 6.68 -3.87
C ALA A 21 -2.66 6.18 -3.33
N LEU A 22 -1.80 5.60 -4.16
CA LEU A 22 -0.48 5.12 -3.79
C LEU A 22 0.46 6.28 -3.41
N ALA A 23 0.45 7.36 -4.21
CA ALA A 23 1.24 8.57 -3.94
C ALA A 23 0.80 9.29 -2.65
N SER A 24 -0.45 9.10 -2.21
CA SER A 24 -0.97 9.66 -0.97
C SER A 24 -0.62 8.87 0.29
N LEU A 25 0.01 7.69 0.14
CA LEU A 25 0.41 6.90 1.28
C LEU A 25 1.63 7.52 1.98
N PRO A 26 1.67 7.47 3.32
CA PRO A 26 2.83 7.93 4.09
C PRO A 26 4.05 7.08 3.74
N VAL A 27 5.21 7.73 3.57
CA VAL A 27 6.47 7.02 3.38
C VAL A 27 6.90 6.41 4.69
N ALA A 28 7.01 5.07 4.74
CA ALA A 28 7.36 4.31 5.92
C ALA A 28 8.77 3.71 5.86
N ASN A 29 9.58 4.00 6.87
CA ASN A 29 10.87 3.37 7.07
C ASN A 29 10.81 2.55 8.37
N PHE A 30 10.73 1.24 8.24
CA PHE A 30 10.73 0.32 9.38
C PHE A 30 12.14 -0.24 9.55
N GLU A 31 12.72 -0.09 10.75
CA GLU A 31 14.03 -0.68 11.05
C GLU A 31 13.97 -2.20 11.19
N HIS A 32 12.82 -2.73 11.64
CA HIS A 32 12.61 -4.15 11.83
C HIS A 32 11.19 -4.56 11.43
N ILE A 33 11.08 -5.62 10.62
CA ILE A 33 9.82 -6.23 10.22
C ILE A 33 9.92 -7.73 10.50
N ASP A 34 9.09 -8.23 11.41
CA ASP A 34 8.99 -9.66 11.69
C ASP A 34 7.96 -10.32 10.74
N LEU A 35 8.45 -11.24 9.90
CA LEU A 35 7.63 -12.03 8.97
C LEU A 35 7.59 -13.52 9.36
N SER A 36 8.10 -13.89 10.53
CA SER A 36 8.09 -15.27 11.03
C SER A 36 6.71 -15.72 11.53
N GLN A 37 5.81 -14.76 11.78
CA GLN A 37 4.46 -15.00 12.29
C GLN A 37 3.50 -15.43 11.18
N GLU A 38 2.39 -16.06 11.55
CA GLU A 38 1.29 -16.44 10.64
C GLU A 38 0.54 -15.23 10.02
N ARG A 39 0.89 -14.00 10.43
CA ARG A 39 0.28 -12.76 9.97
C ARG A 39 1.34 -11.68 9.75
N VAL A 40 1.26 -11.01 8.60
CA VAL A 40 2.07 -9.81 8.33
C VAL A 40 1.54 -8.66 9.16
N THR A 41 2.34 -8.22 10.14
CA THR A 41 2.03 -7.10 11.01
C THR A 41 3.13 -6.05 10.88
N ILE A 42 2.74 -4.82 10.55
CA ILE A 42 3.68 -3.70 10.46
C ILE A 42 3.49 -2.79 11.69
N PRO A 43 4.47 -2.72 12.61
CA PRO A 43 4.34 -1.88 13.79
C PRO A 43 4.33 -0.41 13.36
N LEU A 44 3.30 0.32 13.77
CA LEU A 44 3.24 1.77 13.60
C LEU A 44 4.08 2.40 14.72
N PRO A 45 5.23 3.06 14.41
CA PRO A 45 6.04 3.70 15.42
C PRO A 45 5.23 4.80 16.13
N SER A 46 5.40 4.96 17.44
CA SER A 46 4.63 5.94 18.23
C SER A 46 4.85 7.39 17.81
N GLU A 47 6.00 7.68 17.21
CA GLU A 47 6.42 8.96 16.67
C GLU A 47 5.72 9.30 15.35
N TRP A 48 5.09 8.32 14.70
CA TRP A 48 4.27 8.57 13.54
C TRP A 48 2.94 9.20 13.95
N GLN A 49 2.85 10.51 13.72
CA GLN A 49 1.58 11.23 13.75
C GLN A 49 0.75 10.91 12.50
N LEU A 50 0.37 9.63 12.38
CA LEU A 50 -0.42 9.16 11.26
C LEU A 50 -1.91 9.27 11.56
N ASP A 51 -2.66 9.91 10.67
CA ASP A 51 -4.11 9.78 10.66
C ASP A 51 -4.50 8.37 10.18
N LYS A 52 -4.81 7.51 11.16
CA LYS A 52 -5.23 6.12 10.92
C LYS A 52 -6.52 6.04 10.10
N GLN A 53 -7.41 7.03 10.20
CA GLN A 53 -8.66 7.06 9.44
C GLN A 53 -8.40 7.41 7.98
N ALA A 54 -7.55 8.42 7.72
CA ALA A 54 -7.13 8.77 6.37
C ALA A 54 -6.38 7.61 5.70
N LEU A 55 -5.44 6.96 6.41
CA LEU A 55 -4.73 5.78 5.90
C LEU A 55 -5.72 4.67 5.50
N LYS A 56 -6.68 4.36 6.38
CA LYS A 56 -7.69 3.33 6.11
C LYS A 56 -8.51 3.67 4.85
N GLN A 57 -8.93 4.92 4.70
CA GLN A 57 -9.68 5.36 3.51
C GLN A 57 -8.87 5.21 2.23
N ASN A 58 -7.59 5.61 2.25
CA ASN A 58 -6.68 5.43 1.11
C ASN A 58 -6.51 3.94 0.77
N LEU A 59 -6.29 3.08 1.77
CA LEU A 59 -6.19 1.62 1.55
C LEU A 59 -7.48 0.99 1.02
N MET A 60 -8.65 1.55 1.35
CA MET A 60 -9.93 1.08 0.84
C MET A 60 -10.12 1.34 -0.67
N ALA A 61 -9.40 2.29 -1.27
CA ALA A 61 -9.44 2.55 -2.71
C ALA A 61 -8.95 1.37 -3.56
N PHE A 62 -8.08 0.53 -2.99
CA PHE A 62 -7.50 -0.66 -3.62
C PHE A 62 -8.37 -1.92 -3.47
N LYS A 63 -9.59 -1.82 -2.94
CA LYS A 63 -10.51 -2.95 -2.92
C LYS A 63 -10.79 -3.46 -4.34
N PRO A 64 -10.97 -4.79 -4.52
CA PRO A 64 -11.02 -5.80 -3.47
C PRO A 64 -9.64 -6.36 -3.08
N TRP A 65 -9.35 -6.40 -1.78
CA TRP A 65 -8.17 -7.09 -1.22
C TRP A 65 -8.47 -8.60 -1.12
N ARG A 66 -7.90 -9.39 -2.04
CA ARG A 66 -8.16 -10.84 -2.12
C ARG A 66 -7.19 -11.70 -1.31
N LYS A 67 -5.97 -11.21 -1.08
CA LYS A 67 -4.95 -11.84 -0.23
C LYS A 67 -4.79 -11.03 1.05
N GLY A 68 -4.58 -11.71 2.17
CA GLY A 68 -4.45 -11.14 3.51
C GLY A 68 -4.59 -12.22 4.58
N PRO A 69 -4.72 -11.86 5.87
CA PRO A 69 -4.90 -10.51 6.41
C PRO A 69 -3.60 -9.69 6.53
N TRP A 70 -3.72 -8.36 6.39
CA TRP A 70 -2.66 -7.38 6.64
C TRP A 70 -3.02 -6.61 7.91
N HIS A 71 -2.06 -6.44 8.83
CA HIS A 71 -2.27 -5.77 10.11
C HIS A 71 -1.31 -4.60 10.31
#